data_AF-U9T557-F1
#
_entry.id   AF-U9T557-F1
#
_cell.length_a   1.000
_cell.length_b   1.000
_cell.length_c   1.000
_cell.angle_alpha   90.00
_cell.angle_beta   90.00
_cell.angle_gamma   90.00
#
_symmetry.space_group_name_H-M   'P 1'
#
loop_
_entity.id
_entity.type
_entity.pdbx_description
1 polymer ?
#
loop_
_entity_poly.entity_id
_entity_poly.type
_entity_poly.pdbx_seq_one_letter_code
_entity_poly.pdbx_strand_id
1 'polypeptide(L)'
;MAIPFLWKEPFTGSLNSIKSIILVNVLIINFSEQELKSLNLNSILKKYNKTTFDYIKFIRTLIVNAVIEATAFWLQNNPNISNECPIANNLLKKIILNASNLEHIISNSNINVFKFPISKNYFSNLIELTGFDEGISGIYSSISKVAENIKILRFSLTNNHITNSNT
;
A
#
# COMPACT_ATOMS: atom_id res chain seq x y z
N MET A 1 -8.74 3.99 -22.36
CA MET A 1 -9.26 4.36 -21.03
C MET A 1 -9.50 3.08 -20.26
N ALA A 2 -8.72 2.79 -19.21
CA ALA A 2 -8.93 1.57 -18.41
C ALA A 2 -10.12 1.79 -17.46
N ILE A 3 -11.03 0.81 -17.39
CA ILE A 3 -12.30 0.90 -16.66
C ILE A 3 -12.02 0.95 -15.15
N PRO A 4 -12.67 1.85 -14.36
CA PRO A 4 -12.48 1.97 -12.91
C PRO A 4 -12.61 0.67 -12.11
N PHE A 5 -13.36 -0.31 -12.64
CA PHE A 5 -13.49 -1.64 -12.05
C PHE A 5 -12.15 -2.37 -11.87
N LEU A 6 -11.21 -2.20 -12.80
CA LEU A 6 -9.90 -2.89 -12.76
C LEU A 6 -8.98 -2.36 -11.64
N TRP A 7 -9.32 -1.21 -11.04
CA TRP A 7 -8.52 -0.57 -10.00
C TRP A 7 -9.10 -0.73 -8.59
N LYS A 8 -10.14 -1.56 -8.42
CA LYS A 8 -10.65 -1.91 -7.09
C LYS A 8 -9.63 -2.69 -6.27
N GLU A 9 -8.86 -3.54 -6.95
CA GLU A 9 -7.88 -4.43 -6.35
C GLU A 9 -6.60 -4.44 -7.17
N PRO A 10 -5.89 -3.30 -7.29
CA PRO A 10 -4.82 -3.15 -8.27
C PRO A 10 -3.58 -3.98 -7.94
N PHE A 11 -3.48 -4.48 -6.72
CA PHE A 11 -2.34 -5.26 -6.22
C PHE A 11 -2.66 -6.75 -6.02
N THR A 12 -3.77 -7.26 -6.57
CA THR A 12 -4.11 -8.69 -6.50
C THR A 12 -3.53 -9.50 -7.66
N GLY A 13 -3.27 -10.79 -7.40
CA GLY A 13 -2.66 -11.72 -8.35
C GLY A 13 -1.12 -11.72 -8.32
N SER A 14 -0.50 -12.47 -9.24
CA SER A 14 0.96 -12.48 -9.37
C SER A 14 1.46 -11.14 -9.92
N LEU A 15 2.09 -10.36 -9.04
CA LEU A 15 2.83 -9.16 -9.43
C LEU A 15 4.07 -9.59 -10.23
N ASN A 16 4.22 -9.03 -11.42
CA ASN A 16 5.46 -9.08 -12.17
C ASN A 16 6.00 -7.66 -12.36
N SER A 17 7.28 -7.54 -12.68
CA SER A 17 7.97 -6.25 -12.76
C SER A 17 7.24 -5.24 -13.65
N ILE A 18 6.80 -5.66 -14.84
CA ILE A 18 6.13 -4.77 -15.81
C ILE A 18 4.81 -4.23 -15.25
N LYS A 19 3.94 -5.11 -14.72
CA LYS A 19 2.66 -4.69 -14.14
C LYS A 19 2.88 -3.76 -12.96
N SER A 20 3.82 -4.10 -12.07
CA SER A 20 4.19 -3.28 -10.92
C SER A 20 4.64 -1.87 -11.31
N ILE A 21 5.50 -1.75 -12.33
CA ILE A 21 5.95 -0.45 -12.82
C ILE A 21 4.77 0.38 -13.34
N ILE A 22 3.86 -0.21 -14.11
CA ILE A 22 2.67 0.47 -14.64
C ILE A 22 1.76 0.92 -13.49
N LEU A 23 1.49 0.04 -12.52
CA LEU A 23 0.66 0.34 -11.36
C LEU A 23 1.21 1.55 -10.59
N VAL A 24 2.50 1.53 -10.24
CA VAL A 24 3.12 2.64 -9.52
C VAL A 24 3.09 3.92 -10.34
N ASN A 25 3.40 3.88 -11.64
CA ASN A 25 3.29 5.04 -12.53
C ASN A 25 1.88 5.66 -12.54
N VAL A 26 0.84 4.83 -12.65
CA VAL A 26 -0.56 5.30 -12.66
C VAL A 26 -0.95 5.93 -11.33
N LEU A 27 -0.40 5.47 -10.20
CA LEU A 27 -0.75 6.02 -8.90
C LEU A 27 0.03 7.30 -8.58
N ILE A 28 1.31 7.38 -8.94
CA ILE A 28 2.16 8.55 -8.63
C ILE A 28 1.86 9.75 -9.53
N ILE A 29 1.22 9.55 -10.69
CA ILE A 29 0.87 10.63 -11.63
C ILE A 29 -0.09 11.66 -11.04
N ASN A 30 -0.83 11.27 -9.99
CA ASN A 30 -1.76 12.14 -9.27
C ASN A 30 -1.15 12.75 -8.01
N PHE A 31 0.15 12.53 -7.74
CA PHE A 31 0.83 13.23 -6.67
C PHE A 31 0.94 14.72 -7.02
N SER A 32 0.83 15.57 -6.00
CA SER A 32 1.08 16.99 -6.17
C SER A 32 2.55 17.23 -6.50
N GLU A 33 2.83 18.39 -7.11
CA GLU A 33 4.21 18.76 -7.43
C GLU A 33 5.08 18.87 -6.17
N GLN A 34 4.51 19.35 -5.06
CA GLN A 34 5.20 19.43 -3.78
C GLN A 34 5.55 18.03 -3.23
N GLU A 35 4.66 17.06 -3.36
CA GLU A 35 4.93 15.67 -2.94
C GLU A 35 6.04 15.05 -3.78
N LEU A 36 6.00 15.23 -5.10
CA LEU A 36 7.06 14.74 -5.98
C LEU A 36 8.40 15.41 -5.69
N LYS A 37 8.42 16.72 -5.42
CA LYS A 37 9.64 17.44 -4.96
C LYS A 37 10.18 16.87 -3.65
N SER A 38 9.31 16.64 -2.67
CA SER A 38 9.70 16.10 -1.36
C SER A 38 10.31 14.70 -1.44
N LEU A 39 9.96 13.93 -2.47
CA LEU A 39 10.46 12.59 -2.75
C LEU A 39 11.65 12.58 -3.72
N ASN A 40 12.12 13.76 -4.14
CA ASN A 40 13.13 13.93 -5.18
C ASN A 40 12.75 13.24 -6.52
N LEU A 41 11.47 13.29 -6.86
CA LEU A 41 10.86 12.65 -8.05
C LEU A 41 10.58 13.64 -9.18
N ASN A 42 11.31 14.75 -9.23
CA ASN A 42 11.08 15.83 -10.21
C ASN A 42 11.21 15.37 -11.66
N SER A 43 12.03 14.34 -11.90
CA SER A 43 12.20 13.72 -13.22
C SER A 43 10.91 13.07 -13.74
N ILE A 44 9.99 12.69 -12.85
CA ILE A 44 8.69 12.08 -13.19
C ILE A 44 7.70 13.13 -13.69
N LEU A 45 7.75 14.36 -13.14
CA LEU A 45 6.87 15.46 -13.54
C LEU A 45 6.88 15.71 -15.05
N LYS A 46 8.03 15.47 -15.70
CA LYS A 46 8.21 15.68 -17.14
C LYS A 46 7.80 14.47 -17.99
N LYS A 47 7.71 13.28 -17.40
CA LYS A 47 7.49 12.02 -18.13
C LYS A 47 6.01 11.69 -18.34
N TYR A 48 5.12 12.23 -17.51
CA TYR A 48 3.74 11.77 -17.47
C TYR A 48 2.74 12.93 -17.48
N ASN A 49 1.77 12.87 -18.39
CA ASN A 49 0.66 13.82 -18.41
C ASN A 49 -0.30 13.53 -17.26
N LYS A 50 -0.54 14.51 -16.38
CA LYS A 50 -1.52 14.38 -15.30
C LYS A 50 -2.83 13.83 -15.83
N THR A 51 -3.33 12.77 -15.19
CA THR A 51 -4.64 12.23 -15.52
C THR A 51 -5.73 13.06 -14.83
N THR A 52 -6.91 13.12 -15.43
CA THR A 52 -8.11 13.67 -14.76
C THR A 52 -8.74 12.69 -13.77
N PHE A 53 -8.25 11.45 -13.70
CA PHE A 53 -8.84 10.36 -12.93
C PHE A 53 -7.97 9.96 -11.75
N ASP A 54 -8.51 10.09 -10.54
CA ASP A 54 -7.86 9.62 -9.32
C ASP A 54 -8.22 8.15 -9.05
N TYR A 55 -7.40 7.23 -9.57
CA TYR A 55 -7.61 5.78 -9.42
C TYR A 55 -7.59 5.32 -7.95
N ILE A 56 -6.92 6.05 -7.06
CA ILE A 56 -6.85 5.69 -5.64
C ILE A 56 -8.25 5.65 -5.01
N LYS A 57 -9.17 6.52 -5.46
CA LYS A 57 -10.53 6.61 -4.90
C LYS A 57 -11.32 5.31 -5.01
N PHE A 58 -10.98 4.45 -5.97
CA PHE A 58 -11.69 3.20 -6.25
C PHE A 58 -11.11 1.98 -5.55
N ILE A 59 -9.91 2.10 -4.96
CA ILE A 59 -9.26 0.99 -4.27
C ILE A 59 -10.12 0.55 -3.09
N ARG A 60 -10.41 -0.75 -3.03
CA ARG A 60 -11.15 -1.41 -1.95
C ARG A 60 -10.28 -2.32 -1.10
N THR A 61 -9.27 -2.92 -1.72
CA THR A 61 -8.35 -3.84 -1.05
C THR A 61 -6.94 -3.28 -1.10
N LEU A 62 -6.34 -3.04 0.07
CA LEU A 62 -4.94 -2.65 0.21
C LEU A 62 -4.11 -3.85 0.70
N ILE A 63 -3.24 -4.36 -0.16
CA ILE A 63 -2.26 -5.39 0.19
C ILE A 63 -0.90 -4.70 0.42
N VAL A 64 -0.52 -4.50 1.67
CA VAL A 64 0.62 -3.65 2.05
C VAL A 64 1.92 -4.15 1.43
N ASN A 65 2.22 -5.45 1.51
CA ASN A 65 3.45 -6.01 0.96
C ASN A 65 3.50 -5.92 -0.56
N ALA A 66 2.36 -6.08 -1.23
CA ALA A 66 2.27 -5.96 -2.68
C ALA A 66 2.56 -4.52 -3.15
N VAL A 67 2.17 -3.50 -2.37
CA VAL A 67 2.58 -2.11 -2.63
C VAL A 67 4.09 -1.95 -2.47
N ILE A 68 4.68 -2.47 -1.39
CA ILE A 68 6.13 -2.41 -1.14
C ILE A 68 6.89 -3.07 -2.30
N GLU A 69 6.50 -4.29 -2.68
CA GLU A 69 7.09 -5.05 -3.77
C GLU A 69 6.96 -4.31 -5.11
N ALA A 70 5.77 -3.79 -5.42
CA ALA A 70 5.55 -3.04 -6.65
C ALA A 70 6.45 -1.78 -6.72
N THR A 71 6.61 -1.08 -5.60
CA THR A 71 7.51 0.08 -5.53
C THR A 71 8.99 -0.30 -5.62
N ALA A 72 9.39 -1.48 -5.13
CA ALA A 72 10.75 -1.98 -5.28
C ALA A 72 11.08 -2.25 -6.77
N PHE A 73 10.20 -2.93 -7.50
CA PHE A 73 10.35 -3.10 -8.95
C PHE A 73 10.40 -1.77 -9.69
N TRP A 74 9.58 -0.82 -9.26
CA TRP A 74 9.54 0.50 -9.87
C TRP A 74 10.84 1.30 -9.62
N LEU A 75 11.43 1.23 -8.41
CA LEU A 75 12.72 1.85 -8.09
C LEU A 75 13.86 1.23 -8.91
N GLN A 76 13.89 -0.10 -9.04
CA GLN A 76 14.86 -0.80 -9.87
C GLN A 76 14.83 -0.34 -11.34
N ASN A 77 13.64 -0.02 -11.86
CA ASN A 77 13.45 0.50 -13.22
C ASN A 77 13.73 2.01 -13.34
N ASN A 78 13.98 2.71 -12.24
CA ASN A 78 14.31 4.13 -12.20
C ASN A 78 15.61 4.35 -11.39
N PRO A 79 16.77 3.88 -11.89
CA PRO A 79 18.02 3.83 -11.12
C PRO A 79 18.58 5.20 -10.70
N ASN A 80 18.09 6.29 -11.31
CA ASN A 80 18.46 7.66 -10.94
C ASN A 80 17.76 8.15 -9.66
N ILE A 81 16.85 7.35 -9.10
CA ILE A 81 16.11 7.63 -7.87
C ILE A 81 16.76 6.81 -6.76
N SER A 82 17.04 7.44 -5.62
CA SER A 82 17.63 6.75 -4.47
C SER A 82 16.79 5.55 -4.05
N ASN A 83 17.43 4.41 -3.78
CA ASN A 83 16.77 3.22 -3.21
C ASN A 83 16.19 3.50 -1.81
N GLU A 84 16.65 4.56 -1.13
CA GLU A 84 16.12 5.02 0.15
C GLU A 84 14.86 5.89 0.01
N CYS A 85 14.38 6.12 -1.23
CA CYS A 85 13.18 6.91 -1.47
C CYS A 85 11.97 6.30 -0.74
N PRO A 86 11.30 7.05 0.16
CA PRO A 86 10.18 6.53 0.95
C PRO A 86 8.87 6.46 0.16
N ILE A 87 8.95 6.17 -1.16
CA ILE A 87 7.81 6.15 -2.07
C ILE A 87 6.77 5.11 -1.66
N ALA A 88 7.20 3.94 -1.17
CA ALA A 88 6.31 2.92 -0.60
C ALA A 88 5.42 3.50 0.51
N ASN A 89 6.03 4.14 1.50
CA ASN A 89 5.32 4.74 2.63
C ASN A 89 4.38 5.87 2.19
N ASN A 90 4.82 6.70 1.24
CA ASN A 90 4.00 7.80 0.73
C ASN A 90 2.81 7.31 -0.10
N LEU A 91 3.01 6.25 -0.89
CA LEU A 91 1.95 5.63 -1.67
C LEU A 91 0.93 4.95 -0.76
N LEU A 92 1.38 4.19 0.25
CA LEU A 92 0.50 3.62 1.28
C LEU A 92 -0.32 4.70 1.98
N LYS A 93 0.34 5.78 2.41
CA LYS A 93 -0.31 6.93 3.03
C LYS A 93 -1.36 7.55 2.09
N LYS A 94 -1.05 7.74 0.81
CA LYS A 94 -1.99 8.28 -0.17
C LYS A 94 -3.18 7.39 -0.42
N ILE A 95 -2.96 6.08 -0.52
CA ILE A 95 -4.04 5.10 -0.67
C ILE A 95 -4.98 5.21 0.52
N ILE A 96 -4.46 5.17 1.74
CA ILE A 96 -5.28 5.27 2.96
C ILE A 96 -6.05 6.59 3.02
N LEU A 97 -5.41 7.70 2.65
CA LEU A 97 -6.04 9.02 2.71
C LEU A 97 -7.16 9.22 1.68
N ASN A 98 -7.02 8.64 0.49
CA ASN A 98 -7.88 9.02 -0.65
C ASN A 98 -8.80 7.88 -1.10
N ALA A 99 -8.58 6.64 -0.64
CA ALA A 99 -9.45 5.50 -0.94
C ALA A 99 -10.76 5.61 -0.15
N SER A 100 -11.75 6.27 -0.76
CA SER A 100 -13.06 6.51 -0.16
C SER A 100 -13.82 5.25 0.28
N ASN A 101 -13.53 4.11 -0.34
CA ASN A 101 -14.20 2.83 -0.09
C ASN A 101 -13.20 1.74 0.27
N LEU A 102 -12.16 2.07 1.05
CA LEU A 102 -11.22 1.06 1.52
C LEU A 102 -11.93 0.12 2.50
N GLU A 103 -12.22 -1.09 2.02
CA GLU A 103 -12.99 -2.11 2.72
C GLU A 103 -12.05 -3.10 3.42
N HIS A 104 -10.95 -3.47 2.78
CA HIS A 104 -10.06 -4.54 3.24
C HIS A 104 -8.59 -4.12 3.29
N ILE A 105 -7.90 -4.51 4.35
CA ILE A 105 -6.44 -4.36 4.47
C ILE A 105 -5.82 -5.74 4.73
N ILE A 106 -4.78 -6.06 3.96
CA ILE A 106 -3.97 -7.26 4.13
C ILE A 106 -2.53 -6.82 4.38
N SER A 107 -1.97 -7.16 5.54
CA SER A 107 -0.60 -6.80 5.89
C SER A 107 0.18 -7.95 6.50
N ASN A 108 1.35 -8.22 5.95
CA ASN A 108 2.38 -9.09 6.50
C ASN A 108 3.74 -8.38 6.47
N SER A 109 3.73 -7.06 6.67
CA SER A 109 4.95 -6.24 6.74
C SER A 109 5.10 -5.62 8.12
N ASN A 110 6.33 -5.21 8.41
CA ASN A 110 6.66 -4.42 9.59
C ASN A 110 6.11 -2.98 9.52
N ILE A 111 5.46 -2.58 8.41
CA ILE A 111 4.86 -1.25 8.26
C ILE A 111 3.49 -1.26 8.92
N ASN A 112 3.39 -0.57 10.06
CA ASN A 112 2.12 -0.35 10.74
C ASN A 112 1.39 0.86 10.14
N VAL A 113 0.57 0.61 9.12
CA VAL A 113 -0.22 1.64 8.42
C VAL A 113 -1.25 2.34 9.31
N PHE A 114 -1.66 1.73 10.43
CA PHE A 114 -2.62 2.30 11.37
C PHE A 114 -2.01 3.40 12.25
N LYS A 115 -0.68 3.47 12.34
CA LYS A 115 0.06 4.54 13.05
C LYS A 115 0.24 5.80 12.23
N PHE A 116 -0.12 5.82 10.94
CA PHE A 116 -0.07 7.05 10.18
C PHE A 116 -0.96 8.11 10.85
N PRO A 117 -0.48 9.34 11.09
CA PRO A 117 -1.07 10.34 12.01
C PRO A 117 -2.45 10.90 11.59
N ILE A 118 -3.16 10.18 10.74
CA ILE A 118 -4.37 10.60 10.05
C ILE A 118 -5.46 9.51 10.15
N SER A 119 -5.14 8.32 10.69
CA SER A 119 -5.89 7.07 10.57
C SER A 119 -7.34 7.05 11.08
N LYS A 120 -7.76 7.90 12.02
CA LYS A 120 -9.10 7.80 12.62
C LYS A 120 -10.26 7.99 11.64
N ASN A 121 -10.15 8.87 10.65
CA ASN A 121 -11.27 9.19 9.76
C ASN A 121 -11.34 8.29 8.50
N TYR A 122 -10.26 7.58 8.17
CA TYR A 122 -10.12 6.90 6.87
C TYR A 122 -10.46 5.41 6.91
N PHE A 123 -10.61 4.83 8.10
CA PHE A 123 -10.98 3.43 8.26
C PHE A 123 -12.46 3.24 8.65
N SER A 124 -13.29 4.27 8.46
CA SER A 124 -14.72 4.21 8.74
C SER A 124 -15.44 3.14 7.90
N ASN A 125 -14.95 2.86 6.69
CA ASN A 125 -15.48 1.82 5.80
C ASN A 125 -14.71 0.49 5.89
N LEU A 126 -13.72 0.36 6.79
CA LEU A 126 -12.91 -0.84 6.91
C LEU A 126 -13.74 -1.97 7.53
N ILE A 127 -13.97 -3.02 6.76
CA ILE A 127 -14.79 -4.19 7.14
C ILE A 127 -13.89 -5.34 7.61
N GLU A 128 -12.77 -5.55 6.93
CA GLU A 128 -11.89 -6.70 7.14
C GLU A 128 -10.43 -6.30 7.24
N LEU A 129 -9.74 -6.90 8.21
CA LEU A 129 -8.30 -6.86 8.32
C LEU A 129 -7.75 -8.29 8.39
N THR A 130 -6.77 -8.56 7.53
CA THR A 130 -5.99 -9.78 7.56
C THR A 130 -4.52 -9.48 7.87
N GLY A 131 -3.98 -10.11 8.91
CA GLY A 131 -2.57 -10.04 9.29
C GLY A 131 -1.88 -11.41 9.27
N PHE A 132 -0.60 -11.44 8.91
CA PHE A 132 0.23 -12.64 9.03
C PHE A 132 1.51 -12.31 9.84
N ASP A 133 1.95 -13.23 10.71
CA ASP A 133 3.14 -13.20 11.60
C ASP A 133 3.07 -12.49 12.97
N GLU A 134 4.02 -12.86 13.85
CA GLU A 134 4.30 -12.28 15.18
C GLU A 134 4.81 -10.82 15.14
N GLY A 135 5.20 -10.31 13.94
CA GLY A 135 5.65 -8.93 13.72
C GLY A 135 4.56 -7.86 13.94
N ILE A 136 3.33 -8.27 14.26
CA ILE A 136 2.14 -7.45 14.47
C ILE A 136 2.10 -6.84 15.89
N SER A 137 3.24 -6.78 16.58
CA SER A 137 3.41 -6.09 17.86
C SER A 137 2.93 -4.63 17.78
N GLY A 138 1.86 -4.31 18.50
CA GLY A 138 1.27 -2.96 18.55
C GLY A 138 0.40 -2.57 17.35
N ILE A 139 0.15 -3.47 16.38
CA ILE A 139 -0.86 -3.25 15.34
C ILE A 139 -2.26 -3.32 15.97
N TYR A 140 -2.54 -4.32 16.81
CA TYR A 140 -3.82 -4.44 17.54
C TYR A 140 -4.19 -3.18 18.33
N SER A 141 -3.22 -2.62 19.08
CA SER A 141 -3.43 -1.39 19.86
C SER A 141 -3.54 -0.13 18.99
N SER A 142 -3.08 -0.20 17.74
CA SER A 142 -3.24 0.88 16.77
C SER A 142 -4.60 0.78 16.07
N ILE A 143 -5.03 -0.43 15.70
CA ILE A 143 -6.33 -0.72 15.08
C ILE A 143 -7.48 -0.37 16.02
N SER A 144 -7.38 -0.77 17.29
CA SER A 144 -8.44 -0.51 18.28
C SER A 144 -8.74 0.97 18.48
N LYS A 145 -7.81 1.86 18.09
CA LYS A 145 -7.97 3.32 18.17
C LYS A 145 -8.65 3.94 16.95
N VAL A 146 -8.73 3.21 15.83
CA VAL A 146 -9.06 3.79 14.52
C VAL A 146 -10.16 3.03 13.78
N ALA A 147 -10.54 1.86 14.26
CA ALA A 147 -11.37 0.94 13.50
C ALA A 147 -12.59 0.51 14.33
N GLU A 148 -13.59 1.39 14.38
CA GLU A 148 -14.86 1.17 15.09
C GLU A 148 -15.77 0.18 14.34
N ASN A 149 -15.57 0.01 13.03
CA ASN A 149 -16.47 -0.75 12.14
C ASN A 149 -15.90 -2.07 11.60
N ILE A 150 -14.73 -2.51 12.06
CA ILE A 150 -14.16 -3.79 11.61
C ILE A 150 -15.07 -4.92 12.08
N LYS A 151 -15.51 -5.75 11.13
CA LYS A 151 -16.33 -6.94 11.39
C LYS A 151 -15.50 -8.21 11.41
N ILE A 152 -14.43 -8.24 10.62
CA ILE A 152 -13.61 -9.44 10.43
C ILE A 152 -12.16 -9.13 10.75
N LEU A 153 -11.60 -9.87 11.69
CA LEU A 153 -10.19 -9.88 12.05
C LEU A 153 -9.64 -11.29 11.78
N ARG A 154 -8.73 -11.41 10.80
CA ARG A 154 -8.04 -12.68 10.50
C ARG A 154 -6.57 -12.52 10.81
N PHE A 155 -6.05 -13.40 11.65
CA PHE A 155 -4.63 -13.46 11.94
C PHE A 155 -4.14 -14.89 11.79
N SER A 156 -3.09 -15.07 11.01
CA SER A 156 -2.43 -16.35 10.86
C SER A 156 -1.02 -16.25 11.43
N LEU A 157 -0.69 -17.15 12.34
CA LEU A 157 0.68 -17.35 12.81
C LEU A 157 1.36 -18.29 11.83
N THR A 158 2.37 -17.80 11.11
CA THR A 158 3.27 -18.67 10.35
C THR A 158 4.29 -19.23 11.35
N ASN A 159 3.93 -20.34 12.00
CA ASN A 159 4.86 -21.09 12.84
C ASN A 159 5.97 -21.68 11.95
N ASN A 160 7.06 -20.94 11.75
CA ASN A 160 8.31 -21.48 11.22
C ASN A 160 9.13 -22.22 12.30
N HIS A 161 8.46 -22.89 13.25
CA HIS A 161 9.10 -23.89 14.09
C HIS A 161 9.08 -25.26 13.38
N ILE A 162 9.76 -25.35 12.23
CA ILE A 162 10.44 -26.61 11.92
C ILE A 162 11.80 -26.47 12.61
N THR A 163 11.83 -26.75 13.91
CA THR A 163 13.08 -27.15 14.56
C THR A 163 13.53 -28.41 13.84
N ASN A 164 14.52 -28.29 12.96
CA ASN A 164 15.32 -29.44 12.56
C ASN A 164 16.12 -29.90 13.79
N SER A 165 15.44 -30.53 14.73
CA SER A 165 16.05 -31.41 15.71
C SER A 165 16.27 -32.76 15.04
N ASN A 166 17.23 -32.80 14.11
CA ASN A 166 17.85 -34.06 13.74
C ASN A 166 19.25 -34.04 14.33
N THR A 167 19.35 -34.77 15.44
CA THR A 167 20.54 -35.40 16.02
C THR A 167 21.42 -36.07 14.98
#